data_AF-A0A7Y2ERF8-F1
#
_entry.id   AF-A0A7Y2ERF8-F1
#
_cell.length_a   1.000
_cell.length_b   1.000
_cell.length_c   1.000
_cell.angle_alpha   90.00
_cell.angle_beta   90.00
_cell.angle_gamma   90.00
#
_symmetry.space_group_name_H-M   'P 1'
#
loop_
_entity.id
_entity.type
_entity.pdbx_description
1 polymer ?
#
loop_
_entity_poly.entity_id
_entity_poly.type
_entity_poly.pdbx_seq_one_letter_code
_entity_poly.pdbx_strand_id
1 'polypeptide(L)'
;MSDLLAPGHETVLTHVAENGSNANHSRRARILILLDSGMSATEVASTVNLTPATVNRWHRAYLKDGLGVFPNGSLPAPQQLPRSSSGKTESEGSEAAKGKSTRLKNNKSKAAALKSAKKLKRLIAKSGTAIKSLPKSKAARKVRKTATFKKAIRKLEAERQDAKQAYKKFSASKKIRRLQKQADRLEKRLEALQSLLKK
;
A
#
# COMPACT_ATOMS: atom_id res chain seq x y z
N MET A 1 -16.21 13.30 25.56
CA MET A 1 -14.97 13.69 24.85
C MET A 1 -14.66 12.55 23.89
N SER A 2 -14.48 12.84 22.61
CA SER A 2 -14.25 11.81 21.61
C SER A 2 -12.78 11.40 21.64
N ASP A 3 -12.47 10.12 21.81
CA ASP A 3 -11.09 9.61 21.87
C ASP A 3 -10.55 9.24 20.47
N LEU A 4 -10.84 10.05 19.44
CA LEU A 4 -10.43 9.71 18.07
C LEU A 4 -8.96 10.06 17.81
N LEU A 5 -8.47 11.14 18.41
CA LEU A 5 -7.06 11.53 18.35
C LEU A 5 -6.28 10.97 19.55
N ALA A 6 -5.07 10.49 19.28
CA ALA A 6 -4.16 10.11 20.36
C ALA A 6 -3.71 11.35 21.16
N PRO A 7 -3.43 11.21 22.47
CA PRO A 7 -2.97 12.32 23.30
C PRO A 7 -1.74 13.01 22.69
N GLY A 8 -1.80 14.33 22.58
CA GLY A 8 -0.72 15.15 21.97
C GLY A 8 -0.73 15.23 20.45
N HIS A 9 -1.58 14.48 19.73
CA HIS A 9 -1.76 14.69 18.28
C HIS A 9 -2.57 15.96 17.97
N GLU A 10 -3.49 16.33 18.86
CA GLU A 10 -4.33 17.52 18.71
C GLU A 10 -3.48 18.79 18.57
N THR A 11 -2.54 19.02 19.49
CA THR A 11 -1.66 20.21 19.47
C THR A 11 -0.83 20.30 18.19
N VAL A 12 -0.30 19.17 17.72
CA VAL A 12 0.44 19.09 16.45
C VAL A 12 -0.45 19.42 15.26
N LEU A 13 -1.67 18.86 15.24
CA LEU A 13 -2.62 19.09 14.15
C LEU A 13 -3.10 20.55 14.14
N THR A 14 -3.37 21.16 15.29
CA THR A 14 -3.74 22.57 15.42
C THR A 14 -2.64 23.46 14.87
N HIS A 15 -1.38 23.21 15.26
CA HIS A 15 -0.24 23.94 14.70
C HIS A 15 -0.14 23.79 13.17
N VAL A 16 -0.35 22.59 12.61
CA VAL A 16 -0.33 22.38 11.15
C VAL A 16 -1.53 23.05 10.46
N ALA A 17 -2.69 23.11 11.12
CA ALA A 17 -3.89 23.75 10.61
C ALA A 17 -3.78 25.29 10.51
N GLU A 18 -2.99 25.89 11.40
CA GLU A 18 -2.77 27.34 11.50
C GLU A 18 -1.52 27.79 10.75
N ASN A 19 -0.37 27.14 11.01
CA ASN A 19 0.95 27.59 10.55
C ASN A 19 1.50 26.77 9.36
N GLY A 20 0.73 25.80 8.86
CA GLY A 20 1.19 24.93 7.78
C GLY A 20 1.41 25.69 6.47
N SER A 21 2.64 25.67 5.95
CA SER A 21 2.99 26.32 4.66
C SER A 21 2.27 25.69 3.45
N ASN A 22 1.65 24.52 3.60
CA ASN A 22 0.94 23.83 2.55
C ASN A 22 -0.56 23.75 2.88
N ALA A 23 -1.38 24.45 2.09
CA ALA A 23 -2.83 24.48 2.24
C ALA A 23 -3.49 23.09 2.30
N ASN A 24 -2.93 22.10 1.57
CA ASN A 24 -3.46 20.74 1.61
C ASN A 24 -3.20 20.04 2.96
N HIS A 25 -2.10 20.35 3.64
CA HIS A 25 -1.81 19.79 4.95
C HIS A 25 -2.67 20.44 6.03
N SER A 26 -2.78 21.76 6.01
CA SER A 26 -3.66 22.48 6.93
C SER A 26 -5.11 22.02 6.79
N ARG A 27 -5.58 21.82 5.54
CA ARG A 27 -6.92 21.27 5.29
C ARG A 27 -7.10 19.86 5.87
N ARG A 28 -6.11 18.97 5.74
CA ARG A 28 -6.17 17.62 6.31
C ARG A 28 -6.17 17.64 7.84
N ALA A 29 -5.37 18.53 8.44
CA ALA A 29 -5.34 18.68 9.89
C ALA A 29 -6.69 19.16 10.43
N ARG A 30 -7.31 20.16 9.78
CA ARG A 30 -8.67 20.64 10.11
C ARG A 30 -9.71 19.52 10.04
N ILE A 31 -9.66 18.66 9.03
CA ILE A 31 -10.57 17.50 8.93
C ILE A 31 -10.47 16.61 10.17
N LEU A 32 -9.25 16.30 10.62
CA LEU A 32 -9.04 15.40 11.76
C LEU A 32 -9.48 16.04 13.08
N ILE A 33 -9.22 17.34 13.26
CA ILE A 33 -9.67 18.10 14.45
C ILE A 33 -11.21 18.14 14.52
N LEU A 34 -11.88 18.42 13.40
CA LEU A 34 -13.35 18.50 13.36
C LEU A 34 -14.02 17.12 13.58
N LEU A 35 -13.39 16.04 13.11
CA LEU A 35 -13.88 14.69 13.42
C LEU A 35 -13.74 14.38 14.92
N ASP A 36 -12.64 14.79 15.54
CA ASP A 36 -12.40 14.61 16.97
C ASP A 36 -13.37 15.41 17.84
N SER A 37 -13.77 16.61 17.39
CA SER A 37 -14.84 17.37 18.04
C SER A 37 -16.23 16.74 17.91
N GLY A 38 -16.35 15.54 17.31
CA GLY A 38 -17.58 14.76 17.21
C GLY A 38 -18.44 15.09 15.99
N MET A 39 -17.96 15.90 15.04
CA MET A 39 -18.71 16.16 13.82
C MET A 39 -18.73 14.93 12.90
N SER A 40 -19.85 14.74 12.21
CA SER A 40 -19.98 13.68 11.22
C SER A 40 -19.13 13.96 9.98
N ALA A 41 -18.71 12.91 9.26
CA ALA A 41 -17.93 13.07 8.04
C ALA A 41 -18.64 13.90 6.95
N THR A 42 -19.97 13.95 6.97
CA THR A 42 -20.80 14.77 6.09
C THR A 42 -20.77 16.25 6.46
N GLU A 43 -20.84 16.58 7.74
CA GLU A 43 -20.75 17.97 8.22
C GLU A 43 -19.34 18.51 7.96
N VAL A 44 -18.31 17.75 8.32
CA VAL A 44 -16.91 18.14 8.07
C VAL A 44 -16.64 18.35 6.58
N ALA A 45 -17.22 17.52 5.72
CA ALA A 45 -17.10 17.66 4.27
C ALA A 45 -17.65 19.01 3.78
N SER A 46 -18.82 19.41 4.28
CA SER A 46 -19.42 20.72 3.99
C SER A 46 -18.57 21.87 4.52
N THR A 47 -18.10 21.80 5.77
CA THR A 47 -17.27 22.85 6.39
C THR A 47 -15.96 23.08 5.64
N VAL A 48 -15.38 22.02 5.09
CA VAL A 48 -14.05 22.05 4.45
C VAL A 48 -14.13 22.07 2.91
N ASN A 49 -15.34 22.14 2.34
CA ASN A 49 -15.60 22.09 0.89
C ASN A 49 -14.96 20.87 0.20
N LEU A 50 -15.19 19.68 0.75
CA LEU A 50 -14.70 18.40 0.22
C LEU A 50 -15.82 17.38 0.11
N THR A 51 -15.54 16.25 -0.54
CA THR A 51 -16.47 15.12 -0.56
C THR A 51 -16.34 14.25 0.71
N PRO A 52 -17.43 13.65 1.21
CA PRO A 52 -17.38 12.74 2.37
C PRO A 52 -16.43 11.55 2.16
N ALA A 53 -16.29 11.08 0.91
CA ALA A 53 -15.33 10.03 0.55
C ALA A 53 -13.87 10.45 0.81
N THR A 54 -13.55 11.73 0.58
CA THR A 54 -12.21 12.29 0.83
C THR A 54 -11.93 12.39 2.33
N VAL A 55 -12.93 12.84 3.12
CA VAL A 55 -12.86 12.88 4.59
C VAL A 55 -12.59 11.48 5.16
N ASN A 56 -13.41 10.51 4.77
CA ASN A 56 -13.26 9.11 5.21
C ASN A 56 -11.92 8.48 4.81
N ARG A 57 -11.41 8.82 3.62
CA ARG A 57 -10.08 8.38 3.17
C ARG A 57 -8.98 8.90 4.09
N TRP A 58 -9.06 10.16 4.52
CA TRP A 58 -8.07 10.75 5.43
C TRP A 58 -8.17 10.19 6.84
N HIS A 59 -9.39 10.05 7.37
CA HIS A 59 -9.62 9.42 8.66
C HIS A 59 -9.02 8.00 8.70
N ARG A 60 -9.29 7.17 7.70
CA ARG A 60 -8.70 5.83 7.59
C ARG A 60 -7.18 5.82 7.44
N ALA A 61 -6.62 6.83 6.76
CA ALA A 61 -5.18 6.96 6.65
C ALA A 61 -4.56 7.28 8.02
N TYR A 62 -5.18 8.18 8.79
CA TYR A 62 -4.75 8.53 10.14
C TYR A 62 -4.84 7.34 11.10
N LEU A 63 -5.95 6.60 11.13
CA LEU A 63 -6.06 5.39 11.97
C LEU A 63 -4.98 4.35 11.65
N LYS A 64 -4.47 4.34 10.42
CA LYS A 64 -3.47 3.37 9.97
C LYS A 64 -2.03 3.81 10.24
N ASP A 65 -1.72 5.08 9.98
CA ASP A 65 -0.34 5.59 9.93
C ASP A 65 -0.10 6.75 10.93
N GLY A 66 -1.11 7.18 11.69
CA GLY A 66 -1.04 8.28 12.66
C GLY A 66 -0.67 9.62 12.01
N LEU A 67 0.27 10.35 12.63
CA LEU A 67 0.84 11.56 12.03
C LEU A 67 1.74 11.26 10.80
N GLY A 68 2.10 10.00 10.53
CA GLY A 68 2.88 9.60 9.36
C GLY A 68 2.14 9.75 8.02
N VAL A 69 0.89 10.20 8.05
CA VAL A 69 0.09 10.55 6.86
C VAL A 69 0.55 11.88 6.24
N PHE A 70 1.23 12.71 7.04
CA PHE A 70 1.86 13.94 6.60
C PHE A 70 3.29 13.65 6.10
N PRO A 71 3.73 14.24 4.98
CA PRO A 71 5.09 14.02 4.48
C PRO A 71 6.15 14.57 5.43
N ASN A 72 7.33 13.96 5.43
CA ASN A 72 8.46 14.37 6.28
C ASN A 72 8.76 15.87 6.10
N GLY A 73 8.90 16.59 7.22
CA GLY A 73 9.15 18.03 7.26
C GLY A 73 7.90 18.93 7.27
N SER A 74 6.70 18.36 7.20
CA SER A 74 5.44 19.14 7.34
C SER A 74 4.87 19.16 8.76
N LEU A 75 5.44 18.36 9.66
CA LEU A 75 5.14 18.41 11.08
C LEU A 75 6.16 19.33 11.74
N PRO A 76 5.74 20.20 12.67
CA PRO A 76 6.68 21.00 13.45
C PRO A 76 7.66 20.06 14.16
N ALA A 77 8.94 20.44 14.20
CA ALA A 77 9.92 19.71 14.99
C ALA A 77 9.42 19.69 16.46
N PRO A 78 9.66 18.61 17.23
CA PRO A 78 9.18 18.50 18.61
C PRO A 78 9.55 19.69 19.51
N GLN A 79 10.54 20.48 19.12
CA GLN A 79 11.04 21.65 19.84
C GLN A 79 10.25 22.96 19.57
N GLN A 80 9.36 22.99 18.57
CA GLN A 80 8.59 24.19 18.19
C GLN A 80 7.14 24.19 18.67
N LEU A 81 6.68 23.12 19.32
CA LEU A 81 5.38 23.16 19.98
C LEU A 81 5.47 24.16 21.13
N PRO A 82 4.46 25.04 21.32
CA PRO A 82 4.43 25.91 22.48
C PRO A 82 4.51 25.00 23.69
N ARG A 83 5.64 25.07 24.42
CA ARG A 83 5.78 24.40 25.70
C ARG A 83 4.71 25.02 26.57
N SER A 84 3.58 24.32 26.70
CA SER A 84 2.51 24.69 27.61
C SER A 84 3.15 24.82 28.99
N SER A 85 3.34 26.06 29.41
CA SER A 85 3.94 26.44 30.67
C SER A 85 2.97 26.05 31.78
N SER A 86 3.01 24.80 32.20
CA SER A 86 2.31 24.32 33.38
C SER A 86 3.26 23.54 34.26
N GLY A 87 3.60 24.13 35.41
CA GLY A 87 3.94 23.38 36.61
C GLY A 87 5.40 22.94 36.74
N LYS A 88 6.16 23.76 37.46
CA LYS A 88 7.36 23.36 38.22
C LYS A 88 6.95 22.31 39.27
N THR A 89 7.40 21.07 39.12
CA THR A 89 7.70 20.21 40.28
C THR A 89 8.77 19.20 39.88
N GLU A 90 9.85 19.22 40.64
CA GLU A 90 10.96 18.29 40.61
C GLU A 90 10.49 16.87 40.94
N SER A 91 10.96 15.87 40.20
CA SER A 91 11.41 14.62 40.82
C SER A 91 12.37 13.90 39.87
N GLU A 92 13.61 13.75 40.32
CA GLU A 92 14.50 12.66 39.94
C GLU A 92 13.81 11.31 40.24
N GLY A 93 14.05 10.33 39.37
CA GLY A 93 13.56 8.97 39.58
C GLY A 93 13.70 8.10 38.34
N SER A 94 14.60 7.13 38.46
CA SER A 94 14.81 5.90 37.67
C SER A 94 13.54 5.30 37.03
N GLU A 95 13.52 4.39 36.06
CA GLU A 95 14.45 3.38 35.58
C GLU A 95 13.80 2.72 34.35
N ALA A 96 14.58 1.92 33.63
CA ALA A 96 14.22 1.05 32.53
C ALA A 96 12.78 0.49 32.44
N ALA A 97 12.13 0.63 31.26
CA ALA A 97 11.21 -0.38 30.74
C ALA A 97 11.01 -0.32 29.21
N LYS A 98 11.59 -1.31 28.53
CA LYS A 98 11.21 -1.96 27.25
C LYS A 98 10.14 -1.28 26.35
N GLY A 99 10.55 -0.95 25.12
CA GLY A 99 9.66 -0.64 24.00
C GLY A 99 10.09 -1.24 22.66
N LYS A 100 10.59 -2.48 22.64
CA LYS A 100 10.79 -3.28 21.40
C LYS A 100 9.42 -3.57 20.73
N SER A 101 8.86 -2.67 19.93
CA SER A 101 7.60 -2.99 19.21
C SER A 101 7.40 -2.30 17.84
N THR A 102 8.47 -2.09 17.06
CA THR A 102 8.32 -1.66 15.65
C THR A 102 9.03 -2.55 14.63
N ARG A 103 9.90 -3.47 15.08
CA ARG A 103 10.71 -4.32 14.17
C ARG A 103 9.98 -5.58 13.66
N LEU A 104 8.90 -6.03 14.31
CA LEU A 104 8.23 -7.30 13.97
C LEU A 104 7.19 -7.18 12.84
N LYS A 105 6.55 -6.02 12.64
CA LYS A 105 5.54 -5.84 11.57
C LYS A 105 6.14 -5.72 10.16
N ASN A 106 7.41 -5.32 10.04
CA ASN A 106 8.12 -5.29 8.74
C ASN A 106 8.60 -6.67 8.26
N ASN A 107 8.77 -7.65 9.15
CA ASN A 107 9.24 -8.97 8.76
C ASN A 107 8.12 -9.83 8.14
N LYS A 108 6.87 -9.68 8.61
CA LYS A 108 5.71 -10.43 8.09
C LYS A 108 5.34 -9.99 6.67
N SER A 109 5.42 -8.70 6.37
CA SER A 109 5.20 -8.14 5.02
C SER A 109 6.33 -8.50 4.05
N LYS A 110 7.58 -8.52 4.52
CA LYS A 110 8.76 -8.97 3.74
C LYS A 110 8.72 -10.47 3.45
N ALA A 111 8.32 -11.30 4.41
CA ALA A 111 8.15 -12.74 4.20
C ALA A 111 7.01 -13.06 3.21
N ALA A 112 5.89 -12.36 3.28
CA ALA A 112 4.80 -12.46 2.30
C ALA A 112 5.24 -12.00 0.89
N ALA A 113 6.01 -10.91 0.82
CA ALA A 113 6.63 -10.45 -0.43
C ALA A 113 7.55 -11.52 -1.03
N LEU A 114 8.41 -12.14 -0.21
CA LEU A 114 9.33 -13.19 -0.65
C LEU A 114 8.59 -14.43 -1.17
N LYS A 115 7.51 -14.85 -0.49
CA LYS A 115 6.66 -15.97 -0.93
C LYS A 115 5.97 -15.67 -2.26
N SER A 116 5.42 -14.47 -2.42
CA SER A 116 4.77 -14.05 -3.67
C SER A 116 5.77 -13.92 -4.83
N ALA A 117 6.97 -13.39 -4.59
CA ALA A 117 8.05 -13.32 -5.54
C ALA A 117 8.52 -14.71 -5.98
N LYS A 118 8.68 -15.64 -5.04
CA LYS A 118 9.00 -17.05 -5.34
C LYS A 118 7.89 -17.72 -6.17
N LYS A 119 6.62 -17.50 -5.85
CA LYS A 119 5.47 -18.01 -6.64
C LYS A 119 5.49 -17.44 -8.06
N LEU A 120 5.72 -16.14 -8.21
CA LEU A 120 5.81 -15.47 -9.51
C LEU A 120 7.00 -15.99 -10.33
N LYS A 121 8.18 -16.15 -9.71
CA LYS A 121 9.36 -16.75 -10.36
C LYS A 121 9.10 -18.18 -10.82
N ARG A 122 8.40 -18.99 -10.01
CA ARG A 122 7.96 -20.34 -10.38
C ARG A 122 6.97 -20.34 -11.54
N LEU A 123 5.98 -19.45 -11.55
CA LEU A 123 5.02 -19.34 -12.65
C LEU A 123 5.67 -18.88 -13.95
N ILE A 124 6.61 -17.93 -13.87
CA ILE A 124 7.43 -17.49 -14.99
C ILE A 124 8.29 -18.61 -15.55
N ALA A 125 8.86 -19.46 -14.68
CA ALA A 125 9.61 -20.63 -15.10
C ALA A 125 8.68 -21.68 -15.73
N LYS A 126 7.55 -21.98 -15.07
CA LYS A 126 6.55 -22.96 -15.50
C LYS A 126 5.90 -22.60 -16.83
N SER A 127 5.63 -21.31 -17.08
CA SER A 127 5.13 -20.85 -18.38
C SER A 127 6.19 -20.99 -19.47
N GLY A 128 7.46 -20.65 -19.17
CA GLY A 128 8.57 -20.85 -20.10
C GLY A 128 8.81 -22.33 -20.43
N THR A 129 8.74 -23.23 -19.45
CA THR A 129 8.86 -24.68 -19.68
C THR A 129 7.64 -25.23 -20.39
N ALA A 130 6.42 -24.79 -20.07
CA ALA A 130 5.20 -25.20 -20.75
C ALA A 130 5.21 -24.81 -22.24
N ILE A 131 5.69 -23.60 -22.56
CA ILE A 131 5.89 -23.17 -23.96
C ILE A 131 6.94 -24.05 -24.67
N LYS A 132 8.03 -24.40 -23.99
CA LYS A 132 9.07 -25.29 -24.55
C LYS A 132 8.62 -26.75 -24.68
N SER A 133 7.76 -27.23 -23.78
CA SER A 133 7.29 -28.61 -23.70
C SER A 133 6.00 -28.88 -24.47
N LEU A 134 5.47 -27.90 -25.20
CA LEU A 134 4.34 -28.10 -26.10
C LEU A 134 4.65 -29.28 -27.06
N PRO A 135 3.69 -30.18 -27.32
CA PRO A 135 3.91 -31.34 -28.19
C PRO A 135 4.34 -30.87 -29.59
N LYS A 136 5.35 -31.53 -30.17
CA LYS A 136 5.86 -31.23 -31.53
C LYS A 136 5.09 -31.99 -32.62
N SER A 137 3.95 -32.60 -32.29
CA SER A 137 3.14 -33.38 -33.22
C SER A 137 2.66 -32.54 -34.40
N LYS A 138 2.34 -33.21 -35.53
CA LYS A 138 1.85 -32.53 -36.75
C LYS A 138 0.58 -31.69 -36.47
N ALA A 139 -0.33 -32.18 -35.61
CA ALA A 139 -1.53 -31.46 -35.17
C ALA A 139 -1.17 -30.19 -34.38
N ALA A 140 -0.26 -30.28 -33.42
CA ALA A 140 0.22 -29.13 -32.65
C ALA A 140 0.97 -28.11 -33.53
N ARG A 141 1.64 -28.54 -34.60
CA ARG A 141 2.28 -27.65 -35.60
C ARG A 141 1.25 -26.77 -36.33
N LYS A 142 0.07 -27.30 -36.69
CA LYS A 142 -1.00 -26.51 -37.31
C LYS A 142 -1.54 -25.45 -36.34
N VAL A 143 -1.82 -25.85 -35.10
CA VAL A 143 -2.29 -24.91 -34.05
C VAL A 143 -1.24 -23.82 -33.76
N ARG A 144 0.05 -24.16 -33.72
CA ARG A 144 1.15 -23.18 -33.55
C ARG A 144 1.24 -22.14 -34.66
N LYS A 145 0.82 -22.50 -35.88
CA LYS A 145 0.85 -21.58 -37.03
C LYS A 145 -0.31 -20.58 -37.01
N THR A 146 -1.37 -20.86 -36.25
CA THR A 146 -2.53 -19.96 -36.15
C THR A 146 -2.13 -18.59 -35.57
N ALA A 147 -2.73 -17.53 -36.12
CA ALA A 147 -2.49 -16.16 -35.67
C ALA A 147 -2.93 -15.95 -34.22
N THR A 148 -3.98 -16.65 -33.78
CA THR A 148 -4.51 -16.63 -32.41
C THR A 148 -3.50 -17.18 -31.41
N PHE A 149 -2.84 -18.29 -31.73
CA PHE A 149 -1.81 -18.88 -30.88
C PHE A 149 -0.57 -18.00 -30.78
N LYS A 150 -0.10 -17.44 -31.90
CA LYS A 150 1.03 -16.48 -31.90
C LYS A 150 0.72 -15.22 -31.10
N LYS A 151 -0.50 -14.66 -31.22
CA LYS A 151 -0.96 -13.52 -30.41
C LYS A 151 -0.99 -13.86 -28.91
N ALA A 152 -1.45 -15.05 -28.56
CA ALA A 152 -1.48 -15.51 -27.16
C ALA A 152 -0.06 -15.62 -26.57
N ILE A 153 0.91 -16.16 -27.33
CA ILE A 153 2.31 -16.23 -26.89
C ILE A 153 2.91 -14.84 -26.68
N ARG A 154 2.77 -13.93 -27.66
CA ARG A 154 3.30 -12.56 -27.53
C ARG A 154 2.72 -11.83 -26.33
N LYS A 155 1.43 -12.02 -26.04
CA LYS A 155 0.76 -11.44 -24.87
C LYS A 155 1.31 -12.01 -23.56
N LEU A 156 1.56 -13.32 -23.49
CA LEU A 156 2.18 -13.95 -22.32
C LEU A 156 3.62 -13.47 -22.09
N GLU A 157 4.39 -13.26 -23.16
CA GLU A 157 5.75 -12.74 -23.07
C GLU A 157 5.80 -11.28 -22.62
N ALA A 158 4.90 -10.43 -23.13
CA ALA A 158 4.77 -9.05 -22.67
C ALA A 158 4.43 -8.97 -21.17
N GLU A 159 3.40 -9.72 -20.74
CA GLU A 159 3.01 -9.77 -19.31
C GLU A 159 4.16 -10.30 -18.43
N ARG A 160 4.97 -11.23 -18.94
CA ARG A 160 6.18 -11.72 -18.26
C ARG A 160 7.26 -10.63 -18.12
N GLN A 161 7.49 -9.83 -19.16
CA GLN A 161 8.49 -8.75 -19.12
C GLN A 161 8.04 -7.63 -18.20
N ASP A 162 6.76 -7.26 -18.24
CA ASP A 162 6.17 -6.28 -17.31
C ASP A 162 6.33 -6.74 -15.86
N ALA A 163 6.07 -8.02 -15.60
CA ALA A 163 6.25 -8.61 -14.28
C ALA A 163 7.74 -8.60 -13.84
N LYS A 164 8.68 -8.86 -14.75
CA LYS A 164 10.13 -8.76 -14.48
C LYS A 164 10.57 -7.32 -14.20
N GLN A 165 10.12 -6.36 -15.00
CA GLN A 165 10.45 -4.95 -14.80
C GLN A 165 9.84 -4.41 -13.50
N ALA A 166 8.58 -4.77 -13.22
CA ALA A 166 7.91 -4.42 -11.97
C ALA A 166 8.64 -5.02 -10.75
N TYR A 167 9.14 -6.24 -10.87
CA TYR A 167 9.96 -6.89 -9.85
C TYR A 167 11.31 -6.19 -9.64
N LYS A 168 12.01 -5.83 -10.73
CA LYS A 168 13.30 -5.13 -10.65
C LYS A 168 13.16 -3.73 -10.04
N LYS A 169 12.04 -3.04 -10.29
CA LYS A 169 11.83 -1.65 -9.86
C LYS A 169 11.27 -1.47 -8.44
N PHE A 170 10.67 -2.47 -7.78
CA PHE A 170 9.93 -2.22 -6.53
C PHE A 170 9.98 -3.34 -5.47
N SER A 171 10.50 -3.03 -4.29
CA SER A 171 10.71 -3.96 -3.16
C SER A 171 9.73 -3.83 -1.97
N ALA A 172 8.62 -3.07 -2.05
CA ALA A 172 7.77 -2.83 -0.87
C ALA A 172 6.24 -2.95 -1.07
N SER A 173 5.68 -3.95 -0.37
CA SER A 173 4.36 -4.05 0.30
C SER A 173 3.04 -3.87 -0.47
N LYS A 174 2.73 -2.72 -1.11
CA LYS A 174 1.38 -2.51 -1.69
C LYS A 174 1.16 -3.11 -3.09
N LYS A 175 2.22 -3.33 -3.87
CA LYS A 175 2.14 -3.88 -5.25
C LYS A 175 2.09 -5.41 -5.31
N ILE A 176 2.31 -6.11 -4.20
CA ILE A 176 2.26 -7.59 -4.10
C ILE A 176 0.88 -8.13 -4.49
N ARG A 177 -0.20 -7.48 -4.05
CA ARG A 177 -1.57 -7.86 -4.42
C ARG A 177 -1.83 -7.76 -5.93
N ARG A 178 -1.21 -6.79 -6.62
CA ARG A 178 -1.33 -6.64 -8.08
C ARG A 178 -0.55 -7.73 -8.81
N LEU A 179 0.68 -8.01 -8.37
CA LEU A 179 1.50 -9.09 -8.91
C LEU A 179 0.86 -10.47 -8.70
N GLN A 180 0.19 -10.66 -7.55
CA GLN A 180 -0.55 -11.89 -7.25
C GLN A 180 -1.77 -12.04 -8.16
N LYS A 181 -2.56 -10.99 -8.37
CA LYS A 181 -3.63 -10.98 -9.38
C LYS A 181 -3.12 -11.26 -10.80
N GLN A 182 -1.94 -10.77 -11.17
CA GLN A 182 -1.33 -11.07 -12.47
C GLN A 182 -0.89 -12.53 -12.56
N ALA A 183 -0.30 -13.09 -11.51
CA ALA A 183 0.06 -14.50 -11.42
C ALA A 183 -1.15 -15.42 -11.60
N ASP A 184 -2.25 -15.16 -10.89
CA ASP A 184 -3.46 -15.98 -10.97
C ASP A 184 -4.10 -15.91 -12.37
N ARG A 185 -4.00 -14.75 -13.06
CA ARG A 185 -4.43 -14.62 -14.47
C ARG A 185 -3.59 -15.46 -15.43
N LEU A 186 -2.28 -15.54 -15.21
CA LEU A 186 -1.39 -16.37 -16.02
C LEU A 186 -1.70 -17.86 -15.84
N GLU A 187 -1.97 -18.29 -14.61
CA GLU A 187 -2.32 -19.68 -14.28
C GLU A 187 -3.59 -20.12 -15.02
N LYS A 188 -4.67 -19.33 -14.93
CA LYS A 188 -5.92 -19.60 -15.66
C LYS A 188 -5.73 -19.68 -17.18
N ARG A 189 -4.87 -18.82 -17.74
CA ARG A 189 -4.58 -18.86 -19.19
C ARG A 189 -3.78 -20.09 -19.60
N LEU A 190 -2.85 -20.54 -18.76
CA LEU A 190 -2.10 -21.77 -19.02
C LEU A 190 -3.03 -22.99 -18.98
N GLU A 191 -3.93 -23.06 -18.01
CA GLU A 191 -4.94 -24.12 -17.94
C GLU A 191 -5.85 -24.13 -19.18
N ALA A 192 -6.31 -22.96 -19.61
CA ALA A 192 -7.10 -22.83 -20.84
C ALA A 192 -6.34 -23.35 -22.08
N LEU A 193 -5.06 -22.99 -22.24
CA LEU A 193 -4.24 -23.50 -23.34
C LEU A 193 -3.99 -25.00 -23.26
N GLN A 194 -3.81 -25.55 -22.06
CA GLN A 194 -3.67 -27.00 -21.86
C GLN A 194 -4.97 -27.74 -22.20
N SER A 195 -6.13 -27.19 -21.85
CA SER A 195 -7.43 -27.78 -22.20
C SER A 195 -7.65 -27.85 -23.71
N LEU A 196 -7.19 -26.83 -24.46
CA LEU A 196 -7.26 -26.80 -25.92
C LEU A 196 -6.32 -27.80 -26.61
N LEU A 197 -5.26 -28.25 -25.92
CA LEU A 197 -4.30 -29.23 -26.44
C LEU A 197 -4.69 -30.68 -26.15
N LYS A 198 -5.63 -30.90 -25.21
CA LYS A 198 -6.15 -32.22 -24.85
C LYS A 198 -7.37 -32.62 -25.68
N LYS A 199 -7.96 -31.69 -26.44
CA LYS A 199 -8.98 -31.95 -27.46
C LYS A 199 -8.29 -32.20 -28.80
#